data_AF-A0A4R5MMP0-F1
#
_entry.id   AF-A0A4R5MMP0-F1
#
_cell.length_a   1.000
_cell.length_b   1.000
_cell.length_c   1.000
_cell.angle_alpha   90.00
_cell.angle_beta   90.00
_cell.angle_gamma   90.00
#
_symmetry.space_group_name_H-M   'P 1'
#
loop_
_entity.id
_entity.type
_entity.pdbx_description
1 polymer ?
#
loop_
_entity_poly.entity_id
_entity_poly.type
_entity_poly.pdbx_seq_one_letter_code
_entity_poly.pdbx_strand_id
1 'polypeptide(L)'
;MKISISFFLALFGLQNCKAQKDKTLPADLNEYSILDTNLKSENLEVILLTKEARYSGPIRLFYSVNKQVILEEDLFGYRYTKLDENANVIDTLFVPLEGGQRTCFIREYAIHKRSKADYYYTTWPLNGDKTRKNMSVLNEDLSMTDEKTIELEEQLLRKAEYYFYELDYRTKANYEVSSTKMLFACNDGKWQLLYITSPKRIAYIKDDLKSDRYRDDFYKNWTHERDDEYKKFTLKYFIKEKKVKYTMPQGGHSGGSSGGYSDKAWAGTGYFDIPLLNDTLKIMQSDLIVEDVSPFPKKRYYLSNGNNEPLSSFHFNITTGSSLNYAILSNSIWRVYVIRKKQK
;
A
#
# COMPACT_ATOMS: atom_id res chain seq x y z
N MET A 1 38.10 -26.36 56.21
CA MET A 1 38.66 -26.80 54.91
C MET A 1 37.80 -26.18 53.80
N LYS A 2 38.26 -25.08 53.20
CA LYS A 2 37.49 -24.32 52.18
C LYS A 2 37.94 -24.79 50.80
N ILE A 3 37.10 -25.59 50.14
CA ILE A 3 37.32 -25.98 48.74
C ILE A 3 36.79 -24.85 47.88
N SER A 4 37.67 -24.24 47.08
CA SER A 4 37.35 -23.10 46.23
C SER A 4 36.46 -23.53 45.06
N ILE A 5 35.46 -22.70 44.76
CA ILE A 5 34.47 -22.82 43.68
C ILE A 5 35.11 -22.73 42.28
N SER A 6 36.41 -22.49 42.18
CA SER A 6 37.12 -22.30 40.90
C SER A 6 37.35 -23.58 40.08
N PHE A 7 37.03 -24.78 40.58
CA PHE A 7 37.26 -26.03 39.84
C PHE A 7 36.03 -26.56 39.07
N PHE A 8 34.83 -26.02 39.29
CA PHE A 8 33.61 -26.50 38.62
C PHE A 8 33.19 -25.70 37.37
N LEU A 9 33.88 -24.60 37.06
CA LEU A 9 33.61 -23.76 35.88
C LEU A 9 34.36 -24.18 34.61
N ALA A 10 35.16 -25.24 34.66
CA ALA A 10 35.92 -25.76 33.52
C ALA A 10 35.19 -26.85 32.71
N LEU A 11 34.00 -27.29 33.12
CA LEU A 11 33.30 -28.45 32.53
C LEU A 11 32.00 -28.14 31.78
N PHE A 12 31.56 -26.88 31.75
CA PHE A 12 30.54 -26.44 30.80
C PHE A 12 31.21 -25.58 29.75
N GLY A 13 31.48 -26.22 28.60
CA GLY A 13 31.90 -25.58 27.36
C GLY A 13 30.86 -24.59 26.84
N LEU A 14 30.73 -23.45 27.52
CA LEU A 14 30.28 -22.21 26.93
C LEU A 14 31.42 -21.71 26.05
N GLN A 15 31.58 -22.35 24.89
CA GLN A 15 32.08 -21.65 23.73
C GLN A 15 31.10 -20.51 23.48
N ASN A 16 31.37 -19.37 24.10
CA ASN A 16 30.98 -18.08 23.57
C ASN A 16 31.50 -18.06 22.13
N CYS A 17 30.65 -18.42 21.17
CA CYS A 17 30.76 -17.96 19.79
C CYS A 17 30.63 -16.44 19.84
N LYS A 18 31.69 -15.75 20.28
CA LYS A 18 31.91 -14.36 19.93
C LYS A 18 31.92 -14.36 18.41
N ALA A 19 30.91 -13.72 17.83
CA ALA A 19 30.93 -13.34 16.44
C ALA A 19 32.31 -12.76 16.13
N GLN A 20 32.85 -13.14 14.97
CA GLN A 20 34.16 -12.78 14.47
C GLN A 20 34.44 -11.29 14.72
N LYS A 21 35.18 -10.99 15.79
CA LYS A 21 35.68 -9.64 16.09
C LYS A 21 36.72 -9.30 15.03
N ASP A 22 36.56 -8.14 14.43
CA ASP A 22 37.48 -7.49 13.48
C ASP A 22 37.60 -8.12 12.09
N LYS A 23 36.49 -8.14 11.35
CA LYS A 23 36.59 -7.75 9.93
C LYS A 23 36.38 -6.24 9.88
N THR A 24 37.44 -5.49 9.58
CA THR A 24 37.31 -4.11 9.11
C THR A 24 36.30 -4.12 7.98
N LEU A 25 35.20 -3.38 8.16
CA LEU A 25 34.21 -3.18 7.11
C LEU A 25 34.91 -2.69 5.85
N PRO A 26 34.61 -3.26 4.67
CA PRO A 26 35.07 -2.68 3.41
C PRO A 26 34.75 -1.18 3.39
N ALA A 27 35.75 -0.36 3.05
CA ALA A 27 35.66 1.09 3.21
C ALA A 27 34.55 1.73 2.36
N ASP A 28 34.19 1.10 1.25
CA ASP A 28 33.08 1.47 0.36
C ASP A 28 31.69 1.32 1.03
N LEU A 29 31.59 0.53 2.11
CA LEU A 29 30.34 0.40 2.86
C LEU A 29 30.01 1.63 3.73
N ASN A 30 30.96 2.56 3.92
CA ASN A 30 30.72 3.81 4.65
C ASN A 30 29.77 4.76 3.92
N GLU A 31 29.51 4.54 2.64
CA GLU A 31 28.55 5.30 1.83
C GLU A 31 27.10 4.86 2.04
N TYR A 32 26.87 3.69 2.66
CA TYR A 32 25.54 3.16 2.88
C TYR A 32 24.94 3.74 4.15
N SER A 33 23.64 4.02 4.12
CA SER A 33 22.91 4.53 5.28
C SER A 33 21.52 3.94 5.36
N ILE A 34 20.88 4.07 6.53
CA ILE A 34 19.51 3.62 6.73
C ILE A 34 18.59 4.44 5.82
N LEU A 35 17.53 3.82 5.29
CA LEU A 35 16.51 4.53 4.52
C LEU A 35 15.73 5.50 5.42
N ASP A 36 16.14 6.77 5.39
CA ASP A 36 15.46 7.90 6.01
C ASP A 36 15.74 9.21 5.23
N THR A 37 15.22 10.33 5.75
CA THR A 37 15.37 11.65 5.11
C THR A 37 16.78 12.25 5.24
N ASN A 38 17.66 11.65 6.04
CA ASN A 38 19.05 12.07 6.20
C ASN A 38 20.01 11.25 5.32
N LEU A 39 19.49 10.30 4.53
CA LEU A 39 20.27 9.50 3.60
C LEU A 39 21.09 10.41 2.68
N LYS A 40 22.41 10.19 2.70
CA LYS A 40 23.35 10.98 1.90
C LYS A 40 23.39 10.41 0.48
N SER A 41 22.99 11.24 -0.49
CA SER A 41 23.23 11.01 -1.91
C SER A 41 23.67 12.33 -2.54
N GLU A 42 24.52 12.28 -3.56
CA GLU A 42 24.96 13.47 -4.28
C GLU A 42 23.80 14.07 -5.09
N ASN A 43 23.10 13.23 -5.88
CA ASN A 43 22.11 13.68 -6.86
C ASN A 43 20.65 13.46 -6.43
N LEU A 44 20.40 12.58 -5.46
CA LEU A 44 19.05 12.24 -5.02
C LEU A 44 18.73 12.87 -3.66
N GLU A 45 17.47 13.21 -3.47
CA GLU A 45 16.90 13.51 -2.16
C GLU A 45 15.82 12.48 -1.79
N VAL A 46 15.73 12.19 -0.50
CA VAL A 46 14.78 11.25 0.09
C VAL A 46 13.80 12.04 0.94
N ILE A 47 12.53 12.01 0.55
CA ILE A 47 11.46 12.74 1.23
C ILE A 47 10.51 11.72 1.84
N LEU A 48 10.25 11.84 3.14
CA LEU A 48 9.21 11.05 3.80
C LEU A 48 7.85 11.58 3.37
N LEU A 49 7.09 10.80 2.62
CA LEU A 49 5.76 11.16 2.17
C LEU A 49 4.72 10.87 3.26
N THR A 50 4.83 9.69 3.88
CA THR A 50 3.98 9.33 5.01
C THR A 50 4.64 8.30 5.93
N LYS A 51 4.26 8.36 7.21
CA LYS A 51 4.60 7.39 8.24
C LYS A 51 3.37 7.12 9.12
N GLU A 52 2.87 5.91 9.04
CA GLU A 52 1.75 5.42 9.84
C GLU A 52 2.24 4.78 11.14
N ALA A 53 1.53 5.05 12.23
CA ALA A 53 1.87 4.54 13.55
C ALA A 53 1.15 3.21 13.88
N ARG A 54 0.04 2.90 13.19
CA ARG A 54 -0.82 1.73 13.47
C ARG A 54 -1.48 1.20 12.19
N TYR A 55 -1.95 -0.05 12.24
CA TYR A 55 -2.69 -0.69 11.14
C TYR A 55 -3.99 0.05 10.88
N SER A 56 -4.01 0.84 9.81
CA SER A 56 -5.20 1.57 9.36
C SER A 56 -5.66 1.13 7.96
N GLY A 57 -4.79 0.57 7.14
CA GLY A 57 -5.12 0.08 5.80
C GLY A 57 -3.91 0.20 4.89
N PRO A 58 -3.99 -0.28 3.64
CA PRO A 58 -2.90 -0.10 2.71
C PRO A 58 -2.84 1.37 2.23
N ILE A 59 -1.66 1.96 2.28
CA ILE A 59 -1.29 3.21 1.61
C ILE A 59 -1.29 2.96 0.11
N ARG A 60 -1.98 3.82 -0.66
CA ARG A 60 -2.07 3.72 -2.12
C ARG A 60 -1.67 5.03 -2.77
N LEU A 61 -1.09 4.96 -3.97
CA LEU A 61 -0.97 6.12 -4.85
C LEU A 61 -1.57 5.79 -6.21
N PHE A 62 -2.31 6.75 -6.76
CA PHE A 62 -2.93 6.67 -8.07
C PHE A 62 -2.78 7.98 -8.83
N TYR A 63 -2.80 7.88 -10.16
CA TYR A 63 -2.79 9.05 -11.02
C TYR A 63 -4.11 9.81 -10.92
N SER A 64 -4.01 11.13 -10.99
CA SER A 64 -5.13 12.06 -11.07
C SER A 64 -5.01 12.93 -12.32
N VAL A 65 -5.91 13.89 -12.48
CA VAL A 65 -5.87 14.87 -13.56
C VAL A 65 -4.65 15.79 -13.44
N ASN A 66 -4.33 16.54 -14.49
CA ASN A 66 -3.22 17.52 -14.50
C ASN A 66 -1.84 16.94 -14.12
N LYS A 67 -1.60 15.66 -14.46
CA LYS A 67 -0.37 14.91 -14.08
C LYS A 67 -0.11 14.86 -12.56
N GLN A 68 -1.16 15.05 -11.77
CA GLN A 68 -1.07 14.98 -10.32
C GLN A 68 -1.18 13.54 -9.86
N VAL A 69 -0.72 13.29 -8.65
CA VAL A 69 -0.87 12.00 -7.95
C VAL A 69 -1.67 12.22 -6.68
N ILE A 70 -2.50 11.25 -6.31
CA ILE A 70 -3.19 11.24 -5.02
C ILE A 70 -2.66 10.08 -4.20
N LEU A 71 -2.18 10.40 -2.99
CA LEU A 71 -1.87 9.46 -1.92
C LEU A 71 -3.14 9.24 -1.08
N GLU A 72 -3.56 7.98 -0.93
CA GLU A 72 -4.65 7.57 -0.04
C GLU A 72 -4.07 6.88 1.19
N GLU A 73 -4.52 7.36 2.35
CA GLU A 73 -4.19 6.83 3.67
C GLU A 73 -5.48 6.62 4.45
N ASP A 74 -5.61 5.46 5.10
CA ASP A 74 -6.66 5.24 6.09
C ASP A 74 -6.11 5.68 7.45
N LEU A 75 -6.86 6.47 8.20
CA LEU A 75 -6.47 7.13 9.45
C LEU A 75 -7.71 7.28 10.35
N PHE A 76 -8.51 6.21 10.48
CA PHE A 76 -9.86 6.27 11.06
C PHE A 76 -10.79 7.21 10.26
N GLY A 77 -10.57 7.21 8.94
CA GLY A 77 -11.02 8.19 7.96
C GLY A 77 -10.05 8.14 6.79
N TYR A 78 -10.44 8.58 5.61
CA TYR A 78 -9.52 8.62 4.48
C TYR A 78 -8.88 10.00 4.39
N ARG A 79 -7.55 10.06 4.49
CA ARG A 79 -6.75 11.23 4.09
C ARG A 79 -6.28 11.02 2.67
N TYR A 80 -6.59 11.99 1.82
CA TYR A 80 -6.13 12.06 0.45
C TYR A 80 -5.17 13.24 0.32
N THR A 81 -3.92 12.98 -0.02
CA THR A 81 -2.91 14.02 -0.22
C THR A 81 -2.62 14.14 -1.70
N LYS A 82 -2.83 15.34 -2.25
CA LYS A 82 -2.57 15.64 -3.66
C LYS A 82 -1.13 16.10 -3.83
N LEU A 83 -0.47 15.50 -4.81
CA LEU A 83 0.93 15.75 -5.17
C LEU A 83 1.02 16.31 -6.58
N ASP A 84 1.94 17.25 -6.79
CA ASP A 84 2.33 17.67 -8.14
C ASP A 84 3.22 16.62 -8.83
N GLU A 85 3.64 16.90 -10.07
CA GLU A 85 4.51 16.00 -10.87
C GLU A 85 5.90 15.77 -10.26
N ASN A 86 6.29 16.58 -9.26
CA ASN A 86 7.56 16.48 -8.53
C ASN A 86 7.36 15.91 -7.12
N ALA A 87 6.16 15.42 -6.80
CA ALA A 87 5.76 14.93 -5.49
C ALA A 87 5.70 15.98 -4.36
N ASN A 88 5.60 17.27 -4.68
CA ASN A 88 5.30 18.27 -3.66
C ASN A 88 3.82 18.16 -3.26
N VAL A 89 3.55 18.26 -1.96
CA VAL A 89 2.18 18.32 -1.45
C VAL A 89 1.57 19.67 -1.84
N ILE A 90 0.44 19.64 -2.55
CA ILE A 90 -0.26 20.84 -3.01
C ILE A 90 -1.64 21.04 -2.37
N ASP A 91 -2.28 19.97 -1.90
CA ASP A 91 -3.53 20.05 -1.12
C ASP A 91 -3.82 18.72 -0.40
N THR A 92 -4.75 18.73 0.55
CA THR A 92 -5.23 17.55 1.28
C THR A 92 -6.76 17.57 1.43
N LEU A 93 -7.38 16.40 1.31
CA LEU A 93 -8.80 16.17 1.57
C LEU A 93 -8.93 15.08 2.65
N PHE A 94 -9.68 15.37 3.72
CA PHE A 94 -10.00 14.38 4.75
C PHE A 94 -11.48 14.01 4.69
N VAL A 95 -11.77 12.71 4.74
CA VAL A 95 -13.11 12.15 4.69
C VAL A 95 -13.31 11.22 5.89
N PRO A 96 -14.10 11.61 6.91
CA PRO A 96 -14.29 10.80 8.11
C PRO A 96 -15.08 9.52 7.81
N LEU A 97 -14.84 8.46 8.59
CA LEU A 97 -15.62 7.21 8.51
C LEU A 97 -17.07 7.36 8.96
N GLU A 98 -17.35 8.31 9.86
CA GLU A 98 -18.67 8.55 10.47
C GLU A 98 -19.62 9.25 9.49
N GLY A 99 -19.98 8.54 8.43
CA GLY A 99 -20.74 9.09 7.32
C GLY A 99 -20.55 8.30 6.03
N GLY A 100 -20.30 6.98 6.12
CA GLY A 100 -20.48 6.01 5.04
C GLY A 100 -19.58 6.13 3.81
N GLN A 101 -18.86 5.04 3.55
CA GLN A 101 -18.22 4.62 2.30
C GLN A 101 -17.16 5.52 1.62
N ARG A 102 -16.26 4.80 0.94
CA ARG A 102 -15.07 5.31 0.23
C ARG A 102 -15.44 6.42 -0.75
N THR A 103 -14.61 7.45 -0.78
CA THR A 103 -14.63 8.43 -1.87
C THR A 103 -14.15 7.74 -3.13
N CYS A 104 -14.92 7.84 -4.22
CA CYS A 104 -14.49 7.39 -5.53
C CYS A 104 -13.87 8.58 -6.27
N PHE A 105 -12.73 8.37 -6.92
CA PHE A 105 -12.10 9.37 -7.77
C PHE A 105 -12.39 9.02 -9.22
N ILE A 106 -13.05 9.94 -9.92
CA ILE A 106 -13.37 9.80 -11.34
C ILE A 106 -12.89 11.07 -12.02
N ARG A 107 -11.68 10.98 -12.58
CA ARG A 107 -11.00 12.12 -13.23
C ARG A 107 -11.01 13.36 -12.33
N GLU A 108 -11.68 14.43 -12.73
CA GLU A 108 -11.80 15.70 -12.01
C GLU A 108 -12.67 15.66 -10.75
N TYR A 109 -13.42 14.58 -10.52
CA TYR A 109 -14.41 14.49 -9.45
C TYR A 109 -13.98 13.58 -8.30
N ALA A 110 -14.23 14.05 -7.08
CA ALA A 110 -14.28 13.20 -5.89
C ALA A 110 -15.76 12.97 -5.53
N ILE A 111 -16.19 11.71 -5.61
CA ILE A 111 -17.56 11.25 -5.40
C ILE A 111 -17.69 10.68 -4.00
N HIS A 112 -18.56 11.28 -3.19
CA HIS A 112 -18.79 10.87 -1.81
C HIS A 112 -20.09 10.08 -1.72
N LYS A 113 -19.96 8.77 -1.45
CA LYS A 113 -21.07 7.83 -1.44
C LYS A 113 -21.67 7.73 -0.03
N ARG A 114 -22.87 8.27 0.19
CA ARG A 114 -23.72 8.07 1.38
C ARG A 114 -23.13 8.54 2.72
N SER A 115 -23.36 9.80 3.07
CA SER A 115 -23.20 10.31 4.44
C SER A 115 -24.52 10.52 5.18
N LYS A 116 -24.47 10.98 6.45
CA LYS A 116 -25.64 11.47 7.20
C LYS A 116 -26.44 12.56 6.45
N ALA A 117 -25.93 13.07 5.33
CA ALA A 117 -26.49 14.13 4.47
C ALA A 117 -26.30 13.85 2.96
N ASP A 118 -26.72 12.67 2.47
CA ASP A 118 -26.87 12.34 1.03
C ASP A 118 -25.58 12.12 0.21
N TYR A 119 -25.76 11.96 -1.11
CA TYR A 119 -24.72 11.79 -2.13
C TYR A 119 -24.31 13.14 -2.71
N TYR A 120 -23.02 13.41 -2.71
CA TYR A 120 -22.47 14.64 -3.27
C TYR A 120 -21.12 14.38 -3.93
N TYR A 121 -20.66 15.37 -4.69
CA TYR A 121 -19.34 15.37 -5.30
C TYR A 121 -18.66 16.73 -5.10
N THR A 122 -17.34 16.74 -5.29
CA THR A 122 -16.52 17.95 -5.35
C THR A 122 -15.63 17.89 -6.59
N THR A 123 -15.06 19.03 -6.99
CA THR A 123 -14.03 19.08 -8.06
C THR A 123 -12.63 19.16 -7.46
N TRP A 124 -12.46 18.66 -6.24
CA TRP A 124 -11.20 18.72 -5.51
C TRP A 124 -10.03 18.18 -6.33
N PRO A 125 -10.12 17.02 -7.03
CA PRO A 125 -9.02 16.54 -7.89
C PRO A 125 -8.57 17.56 -8.95
N LEU A 126 -9.49 18.31 -9.55
CA LEU A 126 -9.18 19.27 -10.61
C LEU A 126 -8.51 20.54 -10.11
N ASN A 127 -9.12 21.20 -9.13
CA ASN A 127 -8.80 22.58 -8.76
C ASN A 127 -8.70 22.83 -7.25
N GLY A 128 -8.84 21.79 -6.42
CA GLY A 128 -8.82 21.91 -4.97
C GLY A 128 -10.15 22.41 -4.37
N ASP A 129 -11.19 22.63 -5.17
CA ASP A 129 -12.50 23.04 -4.66
C ASP A 129 -13.19 21.90 -3.92
N LYS A 130 -13.43 22.10 -2.62
CA LYS A 130 -14.05 21.15 -1.68
C LYS A 130 -15.55 21.45 -1.48
N THR A 131 -16.11 22.41 -2.23
CA THR A 131 -17.52 22.78 -2.14
C THR A 131 -18.40 21.61 -2.55
N ARG A 132 -19.32 21.21 -1.67
CA ARG A 132 -20.22 20.08 -1.90
C ARG A 132 -21.25 20.44 -2.97
N LYS A 133 -21.37 19.59 -3.98
CA LYS A 133 -22.41 19.65 -5.01
C LYS A 133 -23.28 18.41 -4.87
N ASN A 134 -24.55 18.60 -4.52
CA ASN A 134 -25.48 17.49 -4.34
C ASN A 134 -25.77 16.82 -5.68
N MET A 135 -25.91 15.49 -5.64
CA MET A 135 -26.35 14.73 -6.80
C MET A 135 -27.86 14.82 -6.95
N SER A 136 -28.35 14.91 -8.20
CA SER A 136 -29.78 14.82 -8.46
C SER A 136 -30.23 13.36 -8.44
N VAL A 137 -31.00 12.98 -7.44
CA VAL A 137 -31.62 11.65 -7.36
C VAL A 137 -32.88 11.65 -8.22
N LEU A 138 -32.95 10.76 -9.21
CA LEU A 138 -33.99 10.81 -10.24
C LEU A 138 -35.28 10.07 -9.83
N ASN A 139 -35.19 9.10 -8.92
CA ASN A 139 -36.31 8.27 -8.49
C ASN A 139 -36.20 7.89 -7.01
N GLU A 140 -36.09 8.90 -6.14
CA GLU A 140 -35.85 8.73 -4.70
C GLU A 140 -36.93 7.89 -4.00
N ASP A 141 -38.17 7.97 -4.46
CA ASP A 141 -39.34 7.25 -3.93
C ASP A 141 -39.47 5.81 -4.45
N LEU A 142 -38.63 5.41 -5.41
CA LEU A 142 -38.68 4.11 -6.08
C LEU A 142 -40.05 3.79 -6.73
N SER A 143 -40.84 4.82 -7.10
CA SER A 143 -42.19 4.63 -7.65
C SER A 143 -42.23 4.42 -9.18
N MET A 144 -41.09 4.58 -9.86
CA MET A 144 -40.99 4.39 -11.31
C MET A 144 -41.21 2.93 -11.70
N THR A 145 -41.91 2.70 -12.83
CA THR A 145 -42.03 1.36 -13.40
C THR A 145 -40.70 0.86 -13.95
N ASP A 146 -40.57 -0.46 -14.11
CA ASP A 146 -39.37 -1.08 -14.65
C ASP A 146 -39.06 -0.57 -16.06
N GLU A 147 -40.07 -0.40 -16.92
CA GLU A 147 -39.91 0.09 -18.29
C GLU A 147 -39.36 1.53 -18.31
N LYS A 148 -39.92 2.41 -17.47
CA LYS A 148 -39.43 3.80 -17.34
C LYS A 148 -38.02 3.86 -16.78
N THR A 149 -37.70 2.97 -15.83
CA THR A 149 -36.36 2.90 -15.23
C THR A 149 -35.33 2.43 -16.25
N ILE A 150 -35.66 1.43 -17.07
CA ILE A 150 -34.79 0.94 -18.16
C ILE A 150 -34.58 2.03 -19.21
N GLU A 151 -35.65 2.69 -19.64
CA GLU A 151 -35.54 3.77 -20.63
C GLU A 151 -34.64 4.91 -20.12
N LEU A 152 -34.82 5.30 -18.86
CA LEU A 152 -34.01 6.34 -18.23
C LEU A 152 -32.55 5.91 -18.04
N GLU A 153 -32.30 4.65 -17.64
CA GLU A 153 -30.95 4.07 -17.58
C GLU A 153 -30.25 4.18 -18.94
N GLU A 154 -30.89 3.74 -20.02
CA GLU A 154 -30.31 3.84 -21.36
C GLU A 154 -30.07 5.30 -21.80
N GLN A 155 -31.01 6.20 -21.50
CA GLN A 155 -30.85 7.62 -21.82
C GLN A 155 -29.66 8.24 -21.10
N LEU A 156 -29.46 7.92 -19.81
CA LEU A 156 -28.32 8.38 -19.03
C LEU A 156 -27.02 7.84 -19.62
N LEU A 157 -26.94 6.54 -19.89
CA LEU A 157 -25.73 5.91 -20.44
C LEU A 157 -25.34 6.47 -21.81
N ARG A 158 -26.32 6.83 -22.65
CA ARG A 158 -26.07 7.44 -23.98
C ARG A 158 -25.44 8.83 -23.90
N LYS A 159 -25.69 9.58 -22.83
CA LYS A 159 -25.24 10.97 -22.65
C LYS A 159 -24.05 11.11 -21.70
N ALA A 160 -23.85 10.13 -20.85
CA ALA A 160 -22.88 10.21 -19.75
C ALA A 160 -21.44 10.31 -20.26
N GLU A 161 -20.74 11.34 -19.79
CA GLU A 161 -19.28 11.42 -19.92
C GLU A 161 -18.63 10.36 -19.02
N TYR A 162 -19.17 10.21 -17.81
CA TYR A 162 -18.75 9.20 -16.86
C TYR A 162 -19.97 8.51 -16.26
N TYR A 163 -19.88 7.20 -16.09
CA TYR A 163 -20.85 6.45 -15.30
C TYR A 163 -20.21 5.29 -14.56
N PHE A 164 -20.88 4.80 -13.54
CA PHE A 164 -20.56 3.54 -12.86
C PHE A 164 -21.75 3.04 -12.05
N TYR A 165 -21.68 1.77 -11.66
CA TYR A 165 -22.67 1.14 -10.81
C TYR A 165 -22.11 0.78 -9.44
N GLU A 166 -22.98 0.82 -8.44
CA GLU A 166 -22.74 0.30 -7.08
C GLU A 166 -23.96 -0.52 -6.63
N LEU A 167 -23.79 -1.35 -5.60
CA LEU A 167 -24.88 -2.08 -4.97
C LEU A 167 -25.15 -1.48 -3.58
N ASP A 168 -26.42 -1.15 -3.31
CA ASP A 168 -26.92 -0.93 -1.96
C ASP A 168 -27.61 -2.21 -1.49
N TYR A 169 -27.08 -2.84 -0.45
CA TYR A 169 -27.69 -4.00 0.17
C TYR A 169 -28.55 -3.54 1.34
N ARG A 170 -29.86 -3.73 1.25
CA ARG A 170 -30.80 -3.49 2.35
C ARG A 170 -31.30 -4.82 2.87
N THR A 171 -31.04 -5.08 4.15
CA THR A 171 -31.63 -6.20 4.87
C THR A 171 -33.04 -5.80 5.28
N LYS A 172 -34.05 -6.52 4.78
CA LYS A 172 -35.44 -6.36 5.22
C LYS A 172 -35.63 -6.96 6.62
N ALA A 173 -36.72 -6.59 7.29
CA ALA A 173 -37.05 -7.06 8.65
C ALA A 173 -37.15 -8.60 8.79
N ASN A 174 -37.34 -9.31 7.69
CA ASN A 174 -37.41 -10.78 7.60
C ASN A 174 -36.07 -11.46 7.25
N TYR A 175 -34.94 -10.74 7.34
CA TYR A 175 -33.60 -11.20 6.93
C TYR A 175 -33.43 -11.46 5.43
N GLU A 176 -34.42 -11.12 4.58
CA GLU A 176 -34.20 -11.11 3.13
C GLU A 176 -33.32 -9.94 2.73
N VAL A 177 -32.26 -10.24 1.98
CA VAL A 177 -31.36 -9.22 1.41
C VAL A 177 -31.90 -8.81 0.04
N SER A 178 -32.51 -7.63 -0.04
CA SER A 178 -32.74 -6.96 -1.31
C SER A 178 -31.49 -6.18 -1.71
N SER A 179 -31.15 -6.21 -3.00
CA SER A 179 -30.09 -5.40 -3.58
C SER A 179 -30.70 -4.36 -4.52
N THR A 180 -30.38 -3.10 -4.31
CA THR A 180 -30.68 -2.04 -5.27
C THR A 180 -29.40 -1.71 -6.02
N LYS A 181 -29.45 -1.81 -7.36
CA LYS A 181 -28.36 -1.35 -8.22
C LYS A 181 -28.47 0.17 -8.35
N MET A 182 -27.39 0.88 -8.11
CA MET A 182 -27.33 2.35 -8.21
C MET A 182 -26.51 2.71 -9.44
N LEU A 183 -27.07 3.44 -10.39
CA LEU A 183 -26.34 4.05 -11.49
C LEU A 183 -25.98 5.50 -11.12
N PHE A 184 -24.69 5.78 -11.06
CA PHE A 184 -24.15 7.13 -11.01
C PHE A 184 -23.76 7.55 -12.42
N ALA A 185 -24.28 8.67 -12.91
CA ALA A 185 -23.98 9.19 -14.24
C ALA A 185 -23.68 10.68 -14.19
N CYS A 186 -22.64 11.12 -14.90
CA CYS A 186 -22.24 12.51 -15.05
C CYS A 186 -22.61 12.99 -16.45
N ASN A 187 -23.46 14.01 -16.52
CA ASN A 187 -23.87 14.69 -17.75
C ASN A 187 -23.57 16.18 -17.61
N ASP A 188 -22.80 16.76 -18.53
CA ASP A 188 -22.41 18.19 -18.51
C ASP A 188 -21.88 18.66 -17.15
N GLY A 189 -21.02 17.85 -16.53
CA GLY A 189 -20.42 18.11 -15.22
C GLY A 189 -21.37 18.01 -14.03
N LYS A 190 -22.59 17.48 -14.21
CA LYS A 190 -23.58 17.26 -13.14
C LYS A 190 -23.80 15.77 -12.91
N TRP A 191 -23.63 15.35 -11.67
CA TRP A 191 -23.87 13.96 -11.26
C TRP A 191 -25.33 13.71 -10.91
N GLN A 192 -25.85 12.61 -11.42
CA GLN A 192 -27.20 12.12 -11.21
C GLN A 192 -27.15 10.68 -10.68
N LEU A 193 -28.13 10.30 -9.86
CA LEU A 193 -28.28 8.97 -9.29
C LEU A 193 -29.62 8.38 -9.69
N LEU A 194 -29.60 7.19 -10.27
CA LEU A 194 -30.77 6.36 -10.56
C LEU A 194 -30.72 5.07 -9.75
N TYR A 195 -31.75 4.81 -8.96
CA TYR A 195 -31.95 3.52 -8.30
C TYR A 195 -32.63 2.55 -9.25
N ILE A 196 -32.10 1.34 -9.35
CA ILE A 196 -32.60 0.28 -10.21
C ILE A 196 -32.91 -0.91 -9.31
N THR A 197 -34.19 -1.08 -9.00
CA THR A 197 -34.68 -2.20 -8.22
C THR A 197 -34.74 -3.46 -9.08
N SER A 198 -34.38 -4.59 -8.51
CA SER A 198 -34.60 -5.89 -9.14
C SER A 198 -35.30 -6.82 -8.16
N PRO A 199 -36.32 -7.59 -8.61
CA PRO A 199 -36.94 -8.60 -7.77
C PRO A 199 -35.97 -9.75 -7.44
N LYS A 200 -34.89 -9.91 -8.21
CA LYS A 200 -33.83 -10.90 -7.96
C LYS A 200 -32.65 -10.24 -7.28
N ARG A 201 -32.01 -10.96 -6.36
CA ARG A 201 -30.75 -10.54 -5.75
C ARG A 201 -29.68 -10.37 -6.82
N ILE A 202 -29.18 -9.16 -6.96
CA ILE A 202 -27.98 -8.83 -7.73
C ILE A 202 -26.79 -9.08 -6.81
N ALA A 203 -26.07 -10.16 -7.08
CA ALA A 203 -24.90 -10.53 -6.29
C ALA A 203 -23.62 -9.79 -6.73
N TYR A 204 -23.56 -9.34 -7.98
CA TYR A 204 -22.32 -8.88 -8.59
C TYR A 204 -22.56 -7.82 -9.67
N ILE A 205 -21.69 -6.81 -9.69
CA ILE A 205 -21.50 -5.86 -10.80
C ILE A 205 -20.15 -6.21 -11.41
N LYS A 206 -20.06 -6.26 -12.75
CA LYS A 206 -18.81 -6.47 -13.46
C LYS A 206 -17.79 -5.37 -13.12
N ASP A 207 -16.52 -5.72 -12.99
CA ASP A 207 -15.49 -4.77 -12.52
C ASP A 207 -15.31 -3.58 -13.47
N ASP A 208 -15.50 -3.79 -14.78
CA ASP A 208 -15.50 -2.75 -15.82
C ASP A 208 -16.70 -1.79 -15.75
N LEU A 209 -17.64 -2.02 -14.84
CA LEU A 209 -18.80 -1.17 -14.58
C LEU A 209 -18.75 -0.50 -13.20
N LYS A 210 -17.74 -0.80 -12.37
CA LYS A 210 -17.55 -0.17 -11.05
C LYS A 210 -16.77 1.13 -11.17
N SER A 211 -16.83 1.94 -10.11
CA SER A 211 -16.05 3.19 -10.02
C SER A 211 -14.54 2.96 -10.11
N ASP A 212 -14.05 1.82 -9.62
CA ASP A 212 -12.63 1.46 -9.61
C ASP A 212 -11.99 1.44 -11.02
N ARG A 213 -12.78 1.29 -12.10
CA ARG A 213 -12.26 1.34 -13.48
C ARG A 213 -11.62 2.67 -13.88
N TYR A 214 -11.96 3.75 -13.18
CA TYR A 214 -11.40 5.08 -13.42
C TYR A 214 -10.13 5.36 -12.61
N ARG A 215 -9.76 4.43 -11.74
CA ARG A 215 -8.65 4.58 -10.82
C ARG A 215 -7.47 3.73 -11.28
N ASP A 216 -6.37 4.39 -11.57
CA ASP A 216 -5.11 3.76 -11.96
C ASP A 216 -4.13 3.76 -10.76
N ASP A 217 -4.31 2.78 -9.87
CA ASP A 217 -3.42 2.54 -8.72
C ASP A 217 -2.07 1.98 -9.21
N PHE A 218 -1.05 2.83 -9.26
CA PHE A 218 0.31 2.41 -9.65
C PHE A 218 1.15 1.98 -8.44
N TYR A 219 0.77 2.37 -7.22
CA TYR A 219 1.45 1.97 -6.00
C TYR A 219 0.45 1.55 -4.93
N LYS A 220 0.82 0.49 -4.21
CA LYS A 220 0.17 0.08 -2.97
C LYS A 220 1.23 -0.56 -2.08
N ASN A 221 1.25 -0.21 -0.80
CA ASN A 221 2.09 -0.92 0.16
C ASN A 221 1.52 -2.35 0.38
N TRP A 222 2.36 -3.37 0.28
CA TRP A 222 1.98 -4.75 0.57
C TRP A 222 3.10 -5.41 1.38
N THR A 223 2.74 -6.46 2.11
CA THR A 223 3.69 -7.31 2.84
C THR A 223 4.23 -8.45 1.99
N HIS A 224 3.61 -8.73 0.84
CA HIS A 224 3.95 -9.88 0.01
C HIS A 224 4.81 -9.43 -1.18
N GLU A 225 5.88 -10.18 -1.38
CA GLU A 225 6.77 -10.04 -2.53
C GLU A 225 6.00 -10.21 -3.83
N ARG A 226 6.25 -9.35 -4.82
CA ARG A 226 5.87 -9.60 -6.20
C ARG A 226 7.06 -10.15 -6.97
N ASP A 227 6.82 -11.08 -7.90
CA ASP A 227 7.90 -11.80 -8.59
C ASP A 227 8.87 -10.90 -9.39
N ASP A 228 8.47 -9.67 -9.72
CA ASP A 228 9.27 -8.68 -10.46
C ASP A 228 10.15 -7.77 -9.57
N GLU A 229 9.94 -7.73 -8.25
CA GLU A 229 10.62 -6.82 -7.33
C GLU A 229 12.11 -7.12 -7.14
N TYR A 230 12.50 -8.39 -7.29
CA TYR A 230 13.89 -8.86 -7.18
C TYR A 230 14.83 -8.29 -8.24
N LYS A 231 14.29 -7.71 -9.32
CA LYS A 231 15.09 -7.07 -10.39
C LYS A 231 15.44 -5.61 -10.09
N LYS A 232 14.87 -5.03 -9.02
CA LYS A 232 14.96 -3.59 -8.76
C LYS A 232 16.02 -3.20 -7.74
N PHE A 233 16.65 -4.17 -7.06
CA PHE A 233 17.73 -3.92 -6.10
C PHE A 233 18.69 -5.12 -6.03
N THR A 234 19.92 -4.89 -5.58
CA THR A 234 20.95 -5.93 -5.44
C THR A 234 21.54 -5.91 -4.03
N LEU A 235 21.63 -7.07 -3.38
CA LEU A 235 22.42 -7.22 -2.15
C LEU A 235 23.92 -7.22 -2.48
N LYS A 236 24.60 -6.12 -2.18
CA LYS A 236 26.05 -5.93 -2.35
C LYS A 236 26.85 -6.72 -1.33
N TYR A 237 26.45 -6.64 -0.05
CA TYR A 237 27.18 -7.27 1.05
C TYR A 237 26.24 -7.66 2.19
N PHE A 238 26.59 -8.70 2.95
CA PHE A 238 25.85 -9.11 4.14
C PHE A 238 26.80 -9.47 5.28
N ILE A 239 26.65 -8.79 6.41
CA ILE A 239 27.42 -9.02 7.63
C ILE A 239 26.59 -9.93 8.53
N LYS A 240 27.17 -11.07 8.88
CA LYS A 240 26.59 -12.01 9.86
C LYS A 240 26.95 -11.53 11.25
N GLU A 241 25.94 -11.19 12.06
CA GLU A 241 26.15 -10.62 13.40
C GLU A 241 25.79 -11.62 14.50
N LYS A 242 24.58 -12.18 14.44
CA LYS A 242 24.05 -13.08 15.47
C LYS A 242 23.31 -14.27 14.84
N LYS A 243 23.49 -15.47 15.41
CA LYS A 243 22.63 -16.61 15.09
C LYS A 243 21.32 -16.45 15.85
N VAL A 244 20.20 -16.48 15.14
CA VAL A 244 18.85 -16.46 15.71
C VAL A 244 18.15 -17.76 15.39
N LYS A 245 17.45 -18.31 16.38
CA LYS A 245 16.44 -19.34 16.16
C LYS A 245 15.14 -18.61 15.83
N TYR A 246 14.38 -19.07 14.84
CA TYR A 246 13.12 -18.43 14.45
C TYR A 246 12.05 -19.48 14.18
N THR A 247 10.81 -19.01 14.03
CA THR A 247 9.70 -19.81 13.52
C THR A 247 9.25 -19.24 12.17
N MET A 248 8.97 -20.10 11.20
CA MET A 248 8.43 -19.65 9.92
C MET A 248 6.95 -19.28 10.07
N PRO A 249 6.48 -18.17 9.48
CA PRO A 249 5.06 -17.85 9.45
C PRO A 249 4.27 -18.99 8.79
N GLN A 250 3.16 -19.43 9.41
CA GLN A 250 2.20 -20.32 8.77
C GLN A 250 1.68 -19.65 7.48
N GLY A 251 1.96 -20.25 6.32
CA GLY A 251 1.43 -19.79 5.03
C GLY A 251 2.46 -19.36 3.98
N GLY A 252 3.77 -19.46 4.24
CA GLY A 252 4.81 -19.11 3.26
C GLY A 252 5.06 -20.15 2.15
N HIS A 253 4.39 -21.30 2.18
CA HIS A 253 4.49 -22.33 1.14
C HIS A 253 3.09 -22.79 0.73
N SER A 254 2.77 -22.63 -0.55
CA SER A 254 1.69 -23.38 -1.21
C SER A 254 1.94 -24.87 -1.00
N GLY A 255 1.17 -25.49 -0.13
CA GLY A 255 1.30 -26.90 0.23
C GLY A 255 1.11 -27.07 1.73
N GLY A 256 -0.11 -27.39 2.14
CA GLY A 256 -0.46 -27.59 3.53
C GLY A 256 0.41 -28.66 4.19
N SER A 257 0.95 -28.34 5.36
CA SER A 257 1.15 -29.31 6.44
C SER A 257 1.36 -28.57 7.76
N SER A 258 0.78 -29.13 8.80
CA SER A 258 0.95 -28.82 10.21
C SER A 258 2.42 -28.85 10.65
N GLY A 259 2.89 -27.77 11.31
CA GLY A 259 4.13 -27.74 12.09
C GLY A 259 5.01 -26.54 11.80
N GLY A 260 5.08 -25.57 12.72
CA GLY A 260 6.10 -24.52 12.68
C GLY A 260 7.47 -25.13 12.99
N TYR A 261 8.26 -25.43 11.97
CA TYR A 261 9.65 -25.86 12.19
C TYR A 261 10.45 -24.65 12.66
N SER A 262 11.31 -24.88 13.65
CA SER A 262 12.23 -23.87 14.11
C SER A 262 13.59 -24.09 13.48
N ASP A 263 14.04 -23.10 12.72
CA ASP A 263 15.33 -23.12 12.05
C ASP A 263 16.27 -22.08 12.67
N LYS A 264 17.55 -22.12 12.30
CA LYS A 264 18.59 -21.19 12.74
C LYS A 264 19.18 -20.48 11.54
N ALA A 265 19.11 -19.16 11.54
CA ALA A 265 19.74 -18.33 10.53
C ALA A 265 20.68 -17.30 11.16
N TRP A 266 21.54 -16.73 10.34
CA TRP A 266 22.29 -15.54 10.71
C TRP A 266 21.43 -14.31 10.46
N ALA A 267 21.15 -13.55 11.51
CA ALA A 267 20.68 -12.18 11.40
C ALA A 267 21.88 -11.23 11.39
N GLY A 268 21.79 -10.15 10.63
CA GLY A 268 22.78 -9.08 10.64
C GLY A 268 22.43 -7.96 9.67
N THR A 269 23.44 -7.30 9.11
CA THR A 269 23.23 -6.10 8.28
C THR A 269 23.47 -6.39 6.80
N GLY A 270 22.46 -6.12 5.97
CA GLY A 270 22.56 -6.17 4.51
C GLY A 270 22.77 -4.78 3.90
N TYR A 271 23.58 -4.71 2.85
CA TYR A 271 23.92 -3.52 2.10
C TYR A 271 23.37 -3.67 0.67
N PHE A 272 22.49 -2.76 0.27
CA PHE A 272 21.72 -2.85 -0.96
C PHE A 272 21.98 -1.67 -1.88
N ASP A 273 22.18 -1.99 -3.16
CA ASP A 273 22.21 -1.02 -4.25
C ASP A 273 20.83 -0.99 -4.92
N ILE A 274 20.21 0.19 -4.99
CA ILE A 274 18.93 0.41 -5.65
C ILE A 274 19.11 1.39 -6.80
N PRO A 275 19.23 0.92 -8.06
CA PRO A 275 19.33 1.80 -9.22
C PRO A 275 18.03 2.56 -9.46
N LEU A 276 18.07 3.89 -9.35
CA LEU A 276 16.92 4.79 -9.49
C LEU A 276 17.32 6.11 -10.17
N LEU A 277 16.52 6.58 -11.12
CA LEU A 277 16.64 7.92 -11.72
C LEU A 277 18.04 8.24 -12.30
N ASN A 278 18.70 7.23 -12.89
CA ASN A 278 20.08 7.28 -13.41
C ASN A 278 21.17 7.45 -12.34
N ASP A 279 20.86 7.14 -11.09
CA ASP A 279 21.80 7.06 -9.96
C ASP A 279 21.55 5.75 -9.18
N THR A 280 22.31 5.50 -8.12
CA THR A 280 22.17 4.35 -7.23
C THR A 280 22.02 4.79 -5.79
N LEU A 281 20.89 4.42 -5.18
CA LEU A 281 20.65 4.62 -3.76
C LEU A 281 21.31 3.48 -2.96
N LYS A 282 22.17 3.83 -2.00
CA LYS A 282 22.94 2.89 -1.17
C LYS A 282 22.32 2.77 0.21
N ILE A 283 21.59 1.67 0.45
CA ILE A 283 20.81 1.46 1.68
C ILE A 283 21.38 0.32 2.51
N MET A 284 21.49 0.51 3.82
CA MET A 284 21.71 -0.58 4.78
C MET A 284 20.43 -0.95 5.53
N GLN A 285 20.26 -2.25 5.79
CA GLN A 285 19.15 -2.81 6.57
C GLN A 285 19.71 -3.76 7.63
N SER A 286 19.49 -3.40 8.89
CA SER A 286 19.81 -4.25 10.05
C SER A 286 18.74 -5.31 10.30
N ASP A 287 19.10 -6.29 11.13
CA ASP A 287 18.27 -7.45 11.48
C ASP A 287 17.77 -8.25 10.26
N LEU A 288 18.52 -8.18 9.16
CA LEU A 288 18.24 -8.91 7.94
C LEU A 288 18.69 -10.37 8.08
N ILE A 289 17.87 -11.28 7.58
CA ILE A 289 18.20 -12.68 7.31
C ILE A 289 18.17 -12.87 5.80
N VAL A 290 19.18 -13.57 5.28
CA VAL A 290 19.31 -13.91 3.86
C VAL A 290 19.26 -15.43 3.73
N GLU A 291 18.28 -15.93 2.98
CA GLU A 291 18.13 -17.35 2.67
C GLU A 291 18.36 -17.60 1.18
N ASP A 292 19.12 -18.64 0.86
CA ASP A 292 19.24 -19.13 -0.51
C ASP A 292 18.14 -20.18 -0.76
N VAL A 293 17.29 -19.95 -1.76
CA VAL A 293 16.26 -20.91 -2.16
C VAL A 293 16.87 -21.90 -3.15
N SER A 294 16.55 -23.18 -3.00
CA SER A 294 16.88 -24.25 -3.96
C SER A 294 15.60 -24.66 -4.70
N PRO A 295 15.63 -25.08 -5.98
CA PRO A 295 16.80 -25.31 -6.85
C PRO A 295 17.22 -24.10 -7.71
N PHE A 296 16.54 -22.96 -7.59
CA PHE A 296 16.84 -21.75 -8.37
C PHE A 296 17.56 -20.74 -7.49
N PRO A 297 18.71 -20.16 -7.91
CA PRO A 297 19.48 -19.21 -7.10
C PRO A 297 18.69 -17.90 -6.91
N LYS A 298 17.72 -17.92 -5.99
CA LYS A 298 16.90 -16.80 -5.57
C LYS A 298 17.17 -16.59 -4.09
N LYS A 299 17.60 -15.39 -3.74
CA LYS A 299 17.71 -14.97 -2.34
C LYS A 299 16.35 -14.55 -1.85
N ARG A 300 15.94 -15.01 -0.68
CA ARG A 300 14.82 -14.45 0.09
C ARG A 300 15.38 -13.63 1.25
N TYR A 301 14.67 -12.56 1.56
CA TYR A 301 15.06 -11.64 2.61
C TYR A 301 13.98 -11.58 3.67
N TYR A 302 14.39 -11.61 4.91
CA TYR A 302 13.50 -11.50 6.06
C TYR A 302 14.05 -10.54 7.09
N LEU A 303 13.18 -9.95 7.89
CA LEU A 303 13.54 -9.25 9.12
C LEU A 303 13.40 -10.20 10.30
N SER A 304 14.43 -10.24 11.14
CA SER A 304 14.43 -10.90 12.43
C SER A 304 13.67 -10.05 13.43
N ASN A 305 12.65 -10.63 14.08
CA ASN A 305 11.93 -9.99 15.18
C ASN A 305 12.50 -10.35 16.57
N GLY A 306 13.60 -11.10 16.61
CA GLY A 306 14.18 -11.62 17.84
C GLY A 306 14.35 -13.13 17.83
N ASN A 307 14.87 -13.67 18.93
CA ASN A 307 15.12 -15.09 19.08
C ASN A 307 13.84 -15.83 19.49
N ASN A 308 13.52 -16.90 18.77
CA ASN A 308 12.27 -17.67 18.78
C ASN A 308 11.04 -16.92 18.26
N GLU A 309 11.20 -15.73 17.68
CA GLU A 309 10.10 -14.96 17.12
C GLU A 309 9.84 -15.33 15.64
N PRO A 310 8.61 -15.16 15.14
CA PRO A 310 8.32 -15.29 13.72
C PRO A 310 9.11 -14.28 12.89
N LEU A 311 9.54 -14.67 11.69
CA LEU A 311 10.15 -13.74 10.74
C LEU A 311 9.10 -12.85 10.06
N SER A 312 9.54 -11.68 9.60
CA SER A 312 8.75 -10.85 8.69
C SER A 312 9.39 -10.84 7.31
N SER A 313 8.62 -11.04 6.24
CA SER A 313 9.12 -10.87 4.88
C SER A 313 9.71 -9.47 4.67
N PHE A 314 10.85 -9.40 3.98
CA PHE A 314 11.51 -8.15 3.65
C PHE A 314 11.64 -7.99 2.13
N HIS A 315 11.21 -6.85 1.62
CA HIS A 315 11.50 -6.41 0.26
C HIS A 315 11.46 -4.88 0.22
N PHE A 316 12.15 -4.31 -0.77
CA PHE A 316 11.91 -2.91 -1.14
C PHE A 316 10.75 -2.87 -2.14
N ASN A 317 9.68 -2.17 -1.78
CA ASN A 317 8.62 -1.84 -2.70
C ASN A 317 9.02 -0.57 -3.46
N ILE A 318 9.42 -0.77 -4.72
CA ILE A 318 9.97 0.26 -5.60
C ILE A 318 9.03 0.42 -6.79
N THR A 319 8.52 1.64 -6.96
CA THR A 319 7.74 2.02 -8.14
C THR A 319 8.35 3.22 -8.84
N THR A 320 8.58 3.06 -10.14
CA THR A 320 8.97 4.11 -11.08
C THR A 320 7.98 4.09 -12.24
N GLY A 321 7.81 5.22 -12.92
CA GLY A 321 6.93 5.34 -14.08
C GLY A 321 7.42 6.41 -15.03
N SER A 322 7.16 6.25 -16.33
CA SER A 322 7.54 7.25 -17.34
C SER A 322 6.80 8.58 -17.18
N SER A 323 5.66 8.58 -16.48
CA SER A 323 4.87 9.76 -16.12
C SER A 323 5.29 10.42 -14.81
N LEU A 324 6.25 9.85 -14.07
CA LEU A 324 6.71 10.35 -12.77
C LEU A 324 8.14 10.89 -12.87
N ASN A 325 8.39 12.09 -12.35
CA ASN A 325 9.75 12.64 -12.23
C ASN A 325 10.48 12.14 -10.96
N TYR A 326 9.88 11.17 -10.26
CA TYR A 326 10.34 10.63 -9.00
C TYR A 326 10.04 9.13 -8.91
N ALA A 327 10.68 8.46 -7.96
CA ALA A 327 10.38 7.09 -7.58
C ALA A 327 9.66 7.06 -6.24
N ILE A 328 8.80 6.07 -6.06
CA ILE A 328 8.27 5.70 -4.75
C ILE A 328 9.09 4.53 -4.21
N LEU A 329 9.55 4.65 -2.96
CA LEU A 329 10.32 3.63 -2.27
C LEU A 329 9.74 3.37 -0.89
N SER A 330 9.66 2.11 -0.50
CA SER A 330 9.32 1.70 0.86
C SER A 330 10.05 0.41 1.23
N ASN A 331 10.47 0.31 2.50
CA ASN A 331 10.96 -0.92 3.12
C ASN A 331 10.03 -1.39 4.26
N SER A 332 8.82 -0.83 4.34
CA SER A 332 7.86 -1.10 5.42
C SER A 332 6.46 -0.70 4.99
N ILE A 333 5.46 -1.51 5.33
CA ILE A 333 4.06 -1.13 5.11
C ILE A 333 3.65 0.16 5.84
N TRP A 334 4.46 0.66 6.77
CA TRP A 334 4.15 1.85 7.54
C TRP A 334 4.71 3.14 6.98
N ARG A 335 5.58 3.09 5.97
CA ARG A 335 6.32 4.27 5.52
C ARG A 335 6.46 4.27 4.02
N VAL A 336 6.26 5.43 3.43
CA VAL A 336 6.47 5.64 2.00
C VAL A 336 7.38 6.85 1.83
N TYR A 337 8.41 6.67 1.02
CA TYR A 337 9.35 7.70 0.64
C TYR A 337 9.19 8.05 -0.84
N VAL A 338 9.42 9.31 -1.14
CA VAL A 338 9.68 9.78 -2.50
C VAL A 338 11.19 9.92 -2.65
N ILE A 339 11.71 9.40 -3.74
CA ILE A 339 13.10 9.59 -4.18
C ILE A 339 13.05 10.43 -5.45
N ARG A 340 13.67 11.60 -5.45
CA ARG A 340 13.73 12.46 -6.65
C ARG A 340 15.10 13.10 -6.79
N LYS A 341 15.39 13.65 -7.96
CA LYS A 341 16.64 14.39 -8.18
C LYS A 341 16.60 15.68 -7.37
N LYS A 342 17.71 16.05 -6.75
CA LYS A 342 17.85 17.35 -6.10
C LYS A 342 17.62 18.47 -7.11
N GLN A 343 16.85 19.46 -6.68
CA GLN A 343 16.71 20.71 -7.43
C GLN A 343 18.04 21.47 -7.32
N LYS A 344 18.57 21.92 -8.46
CA LYS A 344 19.81 22.69 -8.52
C LYS A 344 19.58 24.14 -8.20
#